data_AF-A0AAU5L7M4-F1
#
_entry.id   AF-A0AAU5L7M4-F1
#
_cell.length_a   1.000
_cell.length_b   1.000
_cell.length_c   1.000
_cell.angle_alpha   90.00
_cell.angle_beta   90.00
_cell.angle_gamma   90.00
#
_symmetry.space_group_name_H-M   'P 1'
#
loop_
_entity.id
_entity.type
_entity.pdbx_description
1 polymer ?
#
loop_
_entity_poly.entity_id
_entity_poly.type
_entity_poly.pdbx_seq_one_letter_code
_entity_poly.pdbx_strand_id
1 'polypeptide(L)' 'MSAAELTPQEAARWAARAGLPLPDDRHGPVAATADQLHAVVAVLRELDFGDTPPAIAYRAGTELSDAAV' A
#
# COMPACT_ATOMS: atom_id res chain seq x y z
N MET A 1 10.61 12.36 2.63
CA MET A 1 9.48 13.12 2.05
C MET A 1 8.30 12.93 2.98
N SER A 2 7.77 13.98 3.61
CA SER A 2 6.45 13.85 4.24
C SER A 2 5.48 13.44 3.13
N ALA A 3 4.61 12.47 3.41
CA ALA A 3 3.51 12.19 2.49
C ALA A 3 2.78 13.52 2.27
N ALA A 4 2.80 14.03 1.04
CA ALA A 4 1.90 15.11 0.70
C ALA A 4 0.50 14.55 0.94
N GLU A 5 -0.27 15.24 1.79
CA GLU A 5 -1.64 14.87 2.14
C GLU A 5 -2.43 14.71 0.83
N LEU A 6 -3.03 13.53 0.62
CA LEU A 6 -3.76 13.22 -0.59
C LEU A 6 -4.98 14.10 -0.66
N THR A 7 -5.09 14.87 -1.74
CA THR A 7 -6.27 15.70 -1.94
C THR A 7 -7.48 14.84 -2.36
N PRO A 8 -8.71 15.25 -2.03
CA PRO A 8 -9.92 14.59 -2.53
C PRO A 8 -9.95 14.41 -4.06
N GLN A 9 -9.43 15.39 -4.81
CA GLN A 9 -9.39 15.38 -6.27
C GLN A 9 -8.39 14.35 -6.80
N GLU A 10 -7.28 14.14 -6.12
CA GLU A 10 -6.30 13.10 -6.46
C GLU A 10 -6.88 11.70 -6.20
N ALA A 11 -7.59 11.52 -5.08
CA ALA A 11 -8.28 10.27 -4.80
C ALA A 11 -9.32 9.94 -5.88
N ALA A 12 -10.13 10.91 -6.32
CA ALA A 12 -11.08 10.75 -7.42
C ALA A 12 -10.37 10.36 -8.74
N ARG A 13 -9.28 11.06 -9.08
CA ARG A 13 -8.48 10.77 -10.27
C ARG A 13 -7.92 9.35 -10.27
N TRP A 14 -7.39 8.89 -9.14
CA TRP A 14 -6.84 7.54 -9.03
C TRP A 14 -7.92 6.47 -9.06
N ALA A 15 -9.07 6.71 -8.43
CA ALA A 15 -10.18 5.79 -8.46
C ALA A 15 -10.74 5.63 -9.89
N ALA A 16 -10.88 6.73 -10.63
CA ALA A 16 -11.23 6.70 -12.05
C ALA A 16 -10.20 5.91 -12.88
N ARG A 17 -8.89 6.11 -12.63
CA ARG A 17 -7.82 5.35 -13.30
C ARG A 17 -7.90 3.85 -12.99
N ALA A 18 -8.38 3.47 -11.81
CA ALA A 18 -8.59 2.08 -11.41
C ALA A 18 -9.91 1.48 -11.94
N GLY A 19 -10.71 2.24 -12.70
CA GLY A 19 -12.01 1.81 -13.21
C GLY A 19 -13.13 1.84 -12.15
N LEU A 20 -12.91 2.55 -11.04
CA LEU A 20 -13.84 2.69 -9.92
C LEU A 20 -14.16 4.18 -9.68
N PRO A 21 -14.88 4.86 -10.59
CA PRO A 21 -15.22 6.27 -10.40
C PRO A 21 -16.03 6.46 -9.11
N LEU A 22 -15.60 7.42 -8.29
CA LEU A 22 -16.21 7.71 -7.00
C LEU A 22 -17.26 8.83 -7.12
N PRO A 23 -18.43 8.68 -6.49
CA PRO A 23 -19.33 9.80 -6.23
C PRO A 23 -18.63 10.93 -5.46
N ASP A 24 -19.03 12.19 -5.68
CA ASP A 24 -18.37 13.37 -5.13
C ASP A 24 -18.31 13.38 -3.58
N ASP A 25 -19.36 12.86 -2.93
CA ASP A 25 -19.42 12.72 -1.46
C ASP A 25 -18.39 11.74 -0.90
N ARG A 26 -17.80 10.89 -1.75
CA ARG A 26 -16.80 9.88 -1.38
C ARG A 26 -15.36 10.36 -1.55
N HIS A 27 -15.11 11.46 -2.25
CA HIS A 27 -13.74 11.92 -2.52
C HIS A 27 -12.97 12.23 -1.24
N GLY A 28 -13.57 13.00 -0.33
CA GLY A 28 -12.96 13.38 0.95
C GLY A 28 -12.66 12.18 1.87
N PRO A 29 -13.67 11.34 2.20
CA PRO A 29 -13.45 10.17 3.04
C PRO A 29 -12.44 9.16 2.48
N VAL A 30 -12.41 8.95 1.16
CA VAL A 30 -11.44 8.06 0.52
C VAL A 30 -10.03 8.63 0.57
N ALA A 31 -9.86 9.94 0.35
CA ALA A 31 -8.56 10.61 0.48
C ALA A 31 -7.99 10.46 1.90
N ALA A 32 -8.80 10.74 2.93
CA ALA A 32 -8.37 10.58 4.32
C ALA A 32 -8.00 9.13 4.67
N THR A 33 -8.75 8.15 4.14
CA THR A 33 -8.44 6.73 4.33
C THR A 33 -7.14 6.34 3.63
N ALA A 34 -6.92 6.83 2.41
CA ALA A 34 -5.69 6.59 1.67
C ALA A 34 -4.48 7.20 2.38
N ASP A 35 -4.61 8.40 2.94
CA ASP A 35 -3.55 9.03 3.75
C ASP A 35 -3.19 8.20 4.99
N GLN A 36 -4.20 7.68 5.70
CA GLN A 36 -3.96 6.80 6.84
C GLN A 36 -3.20 5.53 6.42
N LEU A 37 -3.58 4.91 5.30
CA LEU A 37 -2.86 3.75 4.77
C LEU A 37 -1.44 4.12 4.34
N HIS A 38 -1.24 5.27 3.72
CA HIS A 38 0.08 5.77 3.33
C HIS A 38 0.97 5.98 4.54
N ALA A 39 0.46 6.51 5.64
CA ALA A 39 1.21 6.66 6.89
C ALA A 39 1.66 5.30 7.45
N VAL A 40 0.77 4.30 7.46
CA VAL A 40 1.12 2.93 7.92
C VAL A 40 2.14 2.27 7.00
N VAL A 41 1.93 2.34 5.68
CA VAL A 41 2.85 1.75 4.68
C VAL A 41 4.19 2.48 4.65
N ALA A 42 4.23 3.77 4.98
CA ALA A 42 5.47 4.53 5.03
C ALA A 42 6.48 3.95 6.04
N VAL A 43 6.02 3.35 7.14
CA VAL A 43 6.88 2.67 8.12
C VAL A 43 7.66 1.52 7.47
N LEU A 44 7.06 0.79 6.51
CA LEU A 44 7.76 -0.29 5.81
C LEU A 44 8.93 0.20 4.96
N ARG A 45 8.96 1.49 4.61
CA ARG A 45 10.08 2.09 3.85
C ARG A 45 11.30 2.37 4.72
N GLU A 46 11.15 2.30 6.04
CA GLU A 46 12.26 2.44 6.99
C GLU A 46 13.03 1.12 7.16
N LEU A 47 12.46 0.00 6.66
CA LEU A 47 13.14 -1.28 6.68
C LEU A 47 14.34 -1.25 5.74
N ASP A 48 15.50 -1.65 6.27
CA ASP A 48 16.70 -1.88 5.47
C ASP A 48 16.62 -3.28 4.84
N PHE A 49 16.52 -3.31 3.51
CA PHE A 49 16.49 -4.55 2.75
C PHE A 49 17.90 -5.08 2.44
N GLY A 50 18.97 -4.32 2.71
CA GLY A 50 20.34 -4.69 2.38
C GLY A 50 20.48 -5.10 0.91
N ASP A 51 21.14 -6.23 0.66
CA ASP A 51 21.28 -6.82 -0.68
C ASP A 51 20.10 -7.71 -1.10
N THR A 52 19.00 -7.73 -0.33
CA THR A 52 17.83 -8.57 -0.62
C THR A 52 17.13 -8.05 -1.88
N PRO A 53 17.15 -8.81 -3.00
CA PRO A 53 16.47 -8.37 -4.21
C PRO A 53 14.94 -8.42 -4.02
N PRO A 54 14.16 -7.59 -4.74
CA PRO A 54 12.72 -7.74 -4.80
C PRO A 54 12.37 -9.18 -5.22
N ALA A 55 11.52 -9.83 -4.44
CA ALA A 55 11.14 -11.21 -4.72
C ALA A 55 10.35 -11.27 -6.05
N ILE A 56 10.99 -11.75 -7.12
CA ILE A 56 10.36 -11.89 -8.44
C ILE A 56 9.21 -12.93 -8.43
N ALA A 57 9.21 -13.83 -7.44
CA ALA A 57 8.22 -14.90 -7.28
C ALA A 57 8.05 -15.31 -5.81
N TYR A 58 7.67 -14.37 -4.93
CA TYR A 58 7.29 -14.73 -3.57
C TYR A 58 6.06 -15.68 -3.60
N ARG A 59 6.25 -16.94 -3.18
CA ARG A 59 5.16 -17.89 -2.91
C ARG A 59 5.05 -18.00 -1.39
N ALA A 60 4.00 -17.44 -0.81
CA ALA A 60 3.74 -17.60 0.62
C ALA A 60 3.51 -19.09 0.94
N GLY A 61 4.34 -19.65 1.80
CA GLY A 61 4.15 -21.00 2.38
C GLY A 61 5.04 -22.11 1.79
N THR A 62 6.28 -22.17 2.26
CA THR A 62 6.93 -23.46 2.57
C THR A 62 7.66 -23.26 3.89
N GLU A 63 6.94 -23.45 5.00
CA GLU A 63 7.62 -23.86 6.23
C GLU A 63 8.29 -25.20 5.93
N LEU A 64 9.63 -25.22 5.97
CA LEU A 64 10.36 -26.47 6.16
C LEU A 64 10.02 -26.96 7.57
N SER A 65 8.94 -27.73 7.70
CA SER A 65 8.75 -28.57 8.86
C SER A 65 9.77 -29.69 8.76
N ASP A 66 10.97 -29.42 9.27
CA ASP A 66 11.91 -30.47 9.61
C ASP A 66 11.70 -30.81 11.09
N ALA A 67 10.52 -31.38 11.38
CA ALA A 67 10.28 -32.07 12.62
C ALA A 67 10.89 -33.47 12.49
N ALA A 68 12.18 -33.59 12.82
CA ALA A 68 12.83 -34.86 13.02
C ALA A 68 12.12 -35.64 14.14
N VAL A 69 11.64 -36.85 13.80
CA VAL A 69 11.22 -37.91 14.73
C VAL A 69 12.30 -38.99 14.71
#